data_AF-A0A2D6Y9Q4-F1
#
_entry.id   AF-A0A2D6Y9Q4-F1
#
_cell.length_a   1.000
_cell.length_b   1.000
_cell.length_c   1.000
_cell.angle_alpha   90.00
_cell.angle_beta   90.00
_cell.angle_gamma   90.00
#
_symmetry.space_group_name_H-M   'P 1'
#
loop_
_entity.id
_entity.type
_entity.pdbx_description
1 polymer ?
#
loop_
_entity_poly.entity_id
_entity_poly.type
_entity_poly.pdbx_seq_one_letter_code
_entity_poly.pdbx_strand_id
1 'polypeptide(L)' 'MTFESIDTYDISITNAIKSHYKDIIHNIGENQNREGLLDTPKRAAKAMQ' A
#
# COMPACT_ATOMS: atom_id res chain seq x y z
N MET A 1 -6.86 4.28 28.38
CA MET A 1 -6.29 3.04 27.84
C MET A 1 -5.60 3.37 26.54
N THR A 2 -4.27 3.37 26.53
CA THR A 2 -3.46 3.57 25.32
C THR A 2 -3.38 2.22 24.60
N PHE A 3 -4.09 2.08 23.49
CA PHE A 3 -3.87 0.96 22.59
C PHE A 3 -2.52 1.18 21.91
N GLU A 4 -1.48 0.54 22.44
CA GLU A 4 -0.24 0.34 21.69
C GLU A 4 -0.53 -0.74 20.65
N SER A 5 -0.95 -0.31 19.46
CA SER A 5 -0.95 -1.18 18.29
C SER A 5 0.50 -1.57 18.02
N ILE A 6 0.89 -2.78 18.46
CA ILE A 6 2.17 -3.39 18.09
C ILE A 6 2.03 -3.80 16.63
N ASP A 7 2.19 -2.82 15.75
CA ASP A 7 2.15 -2.96 14.30
C ASP A 7 3.43 -3.69 13.86
N THR A 8 3.39 -5.02 13.94
CA THR A 8 4.45 -5.91 13.43
C THR A 8 4.27 -6.09 11.94
N TYR A 9 4.49 -5.02 11.18
CA TYR A 9 4.49 -5.11 9.73
C TYR A 9 5.76 -5.80 9.24
N ASP A 10 5.61 -6.83 8.40
CA ASP A 10 6.73 -7.33 7.62
C ASP A 10 7.05 -6.32 6.51
N ILE A 11 8.24 -5.74 6.55
CA ILE A 11 8.69 -4.72 5.60
C ILE A 11 8.80 -5.30 4.19
N SER A 12 9.21 -6.56 4.05
CA SER A 12 9.33 -7.27 2.78
C SER A 12 7.95 -7.46 2.14
N ILE A 13 6.99 -7.99 2.91
CA ILE A 13 5.61 -8.19 2.44
C ILE A 13 4.96 -6.83 2.11
N THR A 14 5.16 -5.82 2.96
CA THR A 14 4.65 -4.45 2.72
C THR A 14 5.16 -3.87 1.41
N ASN A 15 6.44 -4.07 1.10
CA ASN A 15 7.03 -3.59 -0.15
C ASN A 15 6.55 -4.39 -1.37
N ALA A 16 6.36 -5.70 -1.22
CA ALA A 16 5.79 -6.54 -2.27
C ALA A 16 4.36 -6.09 -2.61
N ILE A 17 3.50 -5.87 -1.60
CA ILE A 17 2.13 -5.38 -1.81
C ILE A 17 2.13 -4.01 -2.52
N LYS A 18 2.99 -3.08 -2.10
CA LYS A 18 3.12 -1.76 -2.76
C LYS A 18 3.49 -1.91 -4.23
N SER A 19 4.43 -2.80 -4.56
CA SER A 19 4.84 -3.04 -5.95
C SER A 19 3.67 -3.57 -6.78
N HIS A 20 3.01 -4.63 -6.30
CA HIS A 20 1.87 -5.21 -6.99
C HIS A 20 0.72 -4.22 -7.18
N TYR A 21 0.47 -3.35 -6.19
CA TYR A 21 -0.57 -2.32 -6.33
C TYR A 21 -0.23 -1.27 -7.38
N LYS A 22 1.04 -0.89 -7.52
CA LYS A 22 1.45 -0.01 -8.63
C LYS A 22 1.21 -0.68 -9.98
N ASP A 23 1.55 -1.96 -10.10
CA ASP A 23 1.32 -2.74 -11.32
C ASP A 23 -0.18 -2.87 -11.63
N ILE A 24 -1.03 -3.11 -10.62
CA ILE A 24 -2.48 -3.14 -10.79
C ILE A 24 -3.00 -1.80 -11.32
N ILE A 25 -2.61 -0.68 -10.69
CA ILE A 25 -3.01 0.68 -11.13
C ILE A 25 -2.58 0.93 -12.58
N HIS A 26 -1.37 0.53 -12.95
CA HIS A 26 -0.88 0.63 -14.31
C HIS A 26 -1.71 -0.22 -15.29
N ASN A 27 -1.95 -1.49 -14.94
CA ASN A 27 -2.61 -2.46 -15.80
C ASN A 27 -4.10 -2.16 -16.04
N ILE A 28 -4.77 -1.48 -15.11
CA ILE A 28 -6.16 -1.02 -15.29
C ILE A 28 -6.26 0.28 -16.11
N GLY A 29 -5.13 0.84 -16.56
CA GLY A 29 -5.09 2.08 -17.35
C GLY A 29 -5.24 3.36 -16.53
N GLU A 30 -5.07 3.29 -15.21
CA GLU A 30 -5.12 4.47 -14.35
C GLU A 30 -3.80 5.26 -14.38
N ASN A 31 -3.89 6.57 -14.19
CA ASN A 31 -2.71 7.42 -14.09
C ASN A 31 -2.13 7.34 -12.67
N GLN A 32 -1.04 6.60 -12.51
CA GLN A 32 -0.29 6.46 -11.24
C GLN A 32 0.14 7.79 -10.60
N ASN A 33 0.24 8.87 -11.37
CA ASN A 33 0.65 10.20 -10.88
C ASN A 33 -0.52 11.05 -10.37
N ARG A 34 -1.76 10.54 -10.38
CA ARG A 34 -2.89 11.22 -9.75
C ARG A 34 -2.59 11.34 -8.26
N GLU A 35 -2.75 12.55 -7.71
CA GLU A 35 -2.51 12.84 -6.29
C GLU A 35 -3.17 11.80 -5.36
N GLY A 36 -4.43 11.45 -5.64
CA GLY A 36 -5.17 10.45 -4.86
C GLY A 36 -4.67 8.99 -4.97
N LEU A 37 -3.84 8.66 -5.97
CA LEU A 37 -3.30 7.33 -6.22
C LEU A 37 -1.85 7.13 -5.76
N LEU A 38 -1.09 8.22 -5.56
CA LEU A 38 0.31 8.14 -5.12
C LEU A 38 0.47 7.35 -3.82
N ASP A 39 -0.43 7.58 -2.86
CA ASP A 39 -0.42 6.90 -1.56
C ASP A 39 -1.24 5.60 -1.52
N THR A 40 -1.97 5.26 -2.58
CA THR A 40 -2.82 4.06 -2.62
C THR A 40 -2.03 2.76 -2.39
N PRO A 41 -0.85 2.53 -2.99
CA PRO A 41 -0.06 1.34 -2.71
C PRO A 41 0.35 1.23 -1.23
N LYS A 42 0.67 2.37 -0.59
CA LYS A 42 1.03 2.42 0.83
C LYS A 42 -0.17 2.12 1.72
N ARG A 43 -1.33 2.71 1.44
CA ARG A 43 -2.58 2.47 2.17
C ARG A 43 -3.04 1.03 2.04
N ALA A 44 -2.95 0.45 0.85
CA ALA A 44 -3.32 -0.93 0.61
C ALA A 44 -2.42 -1.91 1.38
N ALA A 45 -1.10 -1.68 1.37
CA ALA A 45 -0.17 -2.51 2.13
C ALA A 45 -0.43 -2.47 3.65
N LYS A 46 -0.83 -1.31 4.19
CA LYS A 46 -1.22 -1.12 5.60
C LYS A 46 -2.65 -1.58 5.93
N ALA A 47 -3.46 -1.92 4.93
CA ALA A 47 -4.80 -2.46 5.14
C ALA A 47 -4.80 -3.99 5.14
N MET A 48 -3.79 -4.60 4.51
CA MET A 48 -3.64 -6.05 4.37
C MET A 48 -2.84 -6.68 5.50
N GLN A 49 -1.93 -5.91 6.07
CA GLN A 49 -1.16 -6.20 7.27
C GLN A 49 -1.41 -5.06 8.24
#